data_AF-A0A2U1VQ06-F1
#
_entry.id   AF-A0A2U1VQ06-F1
#
_cell.length_a   1.000
_cell.length_b   1.000
_cell.length_c   1.000
_cell.angle_alpha   90.00
_cell.angle_beta   90.00
_cell.angle_gamma   90.00
#
_symmetry.space_group_name_H-M   'P 1'
#
loop_
_entity.id
_entity.type
_entity.pdbx_description
1 polymer ?
#
loop_
_entity_poly.entity_id
_entity_poly.type
_entity_poly.pdbx_seq_one_letter_code
_entity_poly.pdbx_strand_id
1 'polypeptide(L)'
;MATIQEALAAAVQHHQGGQLVVAARIYRRILEIAPDQSDALHLLGLVARRANQGAAALRLMTRALQADPGMAEPRINIGNILRDHGRMAAAVAAYRSAIALRPDLAVPYESLGALHRTLARPTEAEQAYRRAVRLNPTGAEGHNGLANVLQERDALDGAVAAYARGLAIDPTHSAACNNLGIALRGLDRPVDAMVWHRRAVVLDPGFAAGHTSFGLSLQEQGRLEEAAAAHRWAIAVDPGFPGGYANHGNARLNQNRVDAAILNFRRAIAVDPAGPDSHRNLGMALLVAGRFEEGWREYEWRLRCKDAPTHAAMPKPRWDGAPLDGRRILLHGEQGLGDALQFCRYVPLVAARGGRVLLGLPAPLQRVMAGLPGVERFVSGQLPTDAFDLHLPMLSLGEVFGTQMDTIPHRVPYLAAEPALVERWAERLKPAAG
;
A
#
# COMPACT_ATOMS: atom_id res chain seq x y z
N MET A 1 -60.55 -11.81 5.50
CA MET A 1 -59.36 -11.15 6.06
C MET A 1 -58.15 -11.84 5.46
N ALA A 2 -57.17 -11.07 4.97
CA ALA A 2 -55.92 -11.67 4.53
C ALA A 2 -55.21 -12.32 5.73
N THR A 3 -54.64 -13.50 5.54
CA THR A 3 -53.84 -14.19 6.56
C THR A 3 -52.53 -13.45 6.80
N ILE A 4 -51.87 -13.72 7.94
CA ILE A 4 -50.53 -13.16 8.22
C ILE A 4 -49.54 -13.54 7.11
N GLN A 5 -49.64 -14.75 6.57
CA GLN A 5 -48.77 -15.24 5.50
C GLN A 5 -48.99 -14.48 4.18
N GLU A 6 -50.24 -14.21 3.80
CA GLU A 6 -50.57 -13.39 2.63
C GLU A 6 -50.08 -11.94 2.79
N ALA A 7 -50.25 -11.36 3.98
CA ALA A 7 -49.75 -10.03 4.30
C ALA A 7 -48.21 -9.98 4.24
N LEU A 8 -47.53 -11.01 4.74
CA LEU A 8 -46.08 -11.11 4.69
C LEU A 8 -45.57 -11.22 3.25
N ALA A 9 -46.20 -12.06 2.43
CA ALA A 9 -45.86 -12.19 1.01
C ALA A 9 -46.02 -10.86 0.25
N ALA A 10 -47.12 -10.15 0.48
CA ALA A 10 -47.33 -8.82 -0.10
C ALA A 10 -46.26 -7.81 0.36
N ALA A 11 -45.91 -7.82 1.65
CA ALA A 11 -44.86 -6.95 2.18
C ALA A 11 -43.49 -7.24 1.55
N VAL A 12 -43.14 -8.53 1.36
CA VAL A 12 -41.92 -8.96 0.68
C VAL A 12 -41.89 -8.48 -0.76
N GLN A 13 -43.00 -8.55 -1.50
CA GLN A 13 -43.07 -8.00 -2.86
C GLN A 13 -42.81 -6.50 -2.89
N HIS A 14 -43.44 -5.73 -2.01
CA HIS A 14 -43.17 -4.29 -1.89
C HIS A 14 -41.71 -4.01 -1.52
N HIS A 15 -41.11 -4.82 -0.64
CA HIS A 15 -39.70 -4.70 -0.26
C HIS A 15 -38.79 -4.93 -1.46
N GLN A 16 -39.00 -6.03 -2.20
CA GLN A 16 -38.24 -6.38 -3.40
C GLN A 16 -38.39 -5.33 -4.50
N GLY A 17 -39.58 -4.73 -4.63
CA GLY A 17 -39.86 -3.60 -5.52
C GLY A 17 -39.35 -2.24 -5.04
N GLY A 18 -38.60 -2.16 -3.93
CA GLY A 18 -38.03 -0.92 -3.40
C GLY A 18 -39.00 -0.02 -2.64
N GLN A 19 -40.26 -0.41 -2.49
CA GLN A 19 -41.30 0.34 -1.77
C GLN A 19 -41.20 0.11 -0.26
N LEU A 20 -40.05 0.47 0.31
CA LEU A 20 -39.67 0.13 1.69
C LEU A 20 -40.61 0.73 2.75
N VAL A 21 -41.17 1.92 2.50
CA VAL A 21 -42.14 2.56 3.42
C VAL A 21 -43.43 1.75 3.50
N VAL A 22 -43.91 1.25 2.35
CA VAL A 22 -45.13 0.42 2.27
C VAL A 22 -44.87 -0.92 2.94
N ALA A 23 -43.76 -1.58 2.61
CA ALA A 23 -43.36 -2.84 3.24
C ALA A 23 -43.25 -2.71 4.77
N ALA A 24 -42.58 -1.65 5.27
CA ALA A 24 -42.43 -1.41 6.70
C ALA A 24 -43.77 -1.23 7.42
N ARG A 25 -44.74 -0.54 6.80
CA ARG A 25 -46.09 -0.39 7.36
C ARG A 25 -46.79 -1.74 7.50
N ILE A 26 -46.69 -2.60 6.48
CA ILE A 26 -47.31 -3.94 6.51
C ILE A 26 -46.61 -4.82 7.56
N TYR A 27 -45.28 -4.82 7.64
CA TYR A 27 -44.56 -5.55 8.70
C TYR A 27 -44.97 -5.10 10.10
N ARG A 28 -45.09 -3.79 10.36
CA ARG A 28 -45.58 -3.30 11.67
C ARG A 28 -47.00 -3.78 11.96
N ARG A 29 -47.90 -3.78 10.98
CA ARG A 29 -49.27 -4.28 11.16
C ARG A 29 -49.32 -5.78 11.43
N ILE A 30 -48.43 -6.57 10.82
CA ILE A 30 -48.25 -7.98 11.16
C ILE A 30 -47.83 -8.11 12.62
N LEU A 31 -46.85 -7.30 13.07
CA LEU A 31 -46.33 -7.34 14.44
C LEU A 31 -47.30 -6.80 15.51
N GLU A 32 -48.31 -6.02 15.13
CA GLU A 32 -49.42 -5.66 16.03
C GLU A 32 -50.32 -6.86 16.34
N ILE A 33 -50.46 -7.80 15.40
CA ILE A 33 -51.32 -8.99 15.53
C ILE A 33 -50.51 -10.18 16.06
N ALA A 34 -49.27 -10.34 15.60
CA ALA A 34 -48.34 -11.40 15.98
C ALA A 34 -46.98 -10.78 16.35
N PRO A 35 -46.79 -10.34 17.62
CA PRO A 35 -45.60 -9.61 18.05
C PRO A 35 -44.27 -10.34 17.86
N ASP A 36 -44.31 -11.68 17.85
CA ASP A 36 -43.14 -12.55 17.75
C ASP A 36 -43.03 -13.22 16.37
N GLN A 37 -43.68 -12.66 15.34
CA GLN A 37 -43.49 -13.15 13.96
C GLN A 37 -42.06 -12.83 13.50
N SER A 38 -41.22 -13.86 13.44
CA SER A 38 -39.76 -13.76 13.27
C SER A 38 -39.35 -13.14 11.92
N ASP A 39 -40.00 -13.50 10.81
CA ASP A 39 -39.70 -12.95 9.49
C ASP A 39 -39.99 -11.45 9.38
N ALA A 40 -41.13 -10.99 9.91
CA ALA A 40 -41.55 -9.60 9.91
C ALA A 40 -40.61 -8.78 10.81
N LEU A 41 -40.19 -9.31 11.96
CA LEU A 41 -39.15 -8.70 12.80
C LEU A 41 -37.83 -8.57 12.02
N HIS A 42 -37.38 -9.65 11.37
CA HIS A 42 -36.15 -9.67 10.59
C HIS A 42 -36.19 -8.67 9.41
N LEU A 43 -37.23 -8.74 8.58
CA LEU A 43 -37.39 -7.93 7.38
C LEU A 43 -37.62 -6.45 7.71
N LEU A 44 -38.36 -6.14 8.78
CA LEU A 44 -38.45 -4.76 9.28
C LEU A 44 -37.09 -4.27 9.79
N GLY A 45 -36.30 -5.14 10.41
CA GLY A 45 -34.92 -4.86 10.78
C GLY A 45 -34.04 -4.51 9.59
N LEU A 46 -34.18 -5.22 8.47
CA LEU A 46 -33.47 -4.89 7.22
C LEU A 46 -33.88 -3.51 6.68
N VAL A 47 -35.17 -3.18 6.71
CA VAL A 47 -35.65 -1.84 6.32
C VAL A 47 -35.06 -0.76 7.23
N ALA A 48 -35.06 -0.97 8.55
CA ALA A 48 -34.45 -0.03 9.50
C ALA A 48 -32.95 0.16 9.23
N ARG A 49 -32.21 -0.91 8.91
CA ARG A 49 -30.79 -0.84 8.54
C ARG A 49 -30.57 0.01 7.29
N ARG A 50 -31.38 -0.19 6.23
CA ARG A 50 -31.32 0.61 5.00
C ARG A 50 -31.63 2.10 5.26
N ALA A 51 -32.46 2.39 6.25
CA ALA A 51 -32.74 3.75 6.71
C ALA A 51 -31.66 4.32 7.67
N ASN A 52 -30.50 3.67 7.79
CA ASN A 52 -29.42 4.00 8.71
C ASN A 52 -29.82 4.02 10.20
N GLN A 53 -30.85 3.26 10.58
CA GLN A 53 -31.34 3.12 11.95
C GLN A 53 -30.75 1.87 12.62
N GLY A 54 -29.42 1.80 12.74
CA GLY A 54 -28.69 0.61 13.18
C GLY A 54 -29.15 0.04 14.53
N ALA A 55 -29.41 0.90 15.52
CA ALA A 55 -29.90 0.48 16.83
C ALA A 55 -31.31 -0.15 16.77
N ALA A 56 -32.21 0.39 15.93
CA ALA A 56 -33.53 -0.18 15.74
C ALA A 56 -33.47 -1.52 14.99
N ALA A 57 -32.63 -1.61 13.96
CA ALA A 57 -32.38 -2.84 13.23
C ALA A 57 -31.86 -3.95 14.13
N LEU A 58 -30.88 -3.63 14.99
CA LEU A 58 -30.31 -4.58 15.95
C LEU A 58 -31.38 -5.09 16.92
N ARG A 59 -32.19 -4.21 17.52
CA ARG A 59 -33.30 -4.63 18.42
C ARG A 59 -34.29 -5.55 17.72
N LEU A 60 -34.71 -5.20 16.50
CA LEU A 60 -35.67 -5.99 15.73
C LEU A 60 -35.10 -7.38 15.38
N MET A 61 -33.85 -7.45 14.94
CA MET A 61 -33.19 -8.72 14.62
C MET A 61 -32.91 -9.57 15.87
N THR A 62 -32.56 -8.95 17.00
CA THR A 62 -32.44 -9.69 18.28
C THR A 62 -33.77 -10.27 18.71
N ARG A 63 -34.88 -9.53 18.56
CA ARG A 63 -36.22 -10.06 18.82
C ARG A 63 -36.59 -11.19 17.86
N ALA A 64 -36.24 -11.07 16.57
CA ALA A 64 -36.44 -12.15 15.61
C ALA A 64 -35.74 -13.45 16.07
N LEU A 65 -34.50 -13.34 16.58
CA LEU A 65 -33.74 -14.48 17.11
C LEU A 65 -34.24 -15.01 18.45
N GLN A 66 -34.92 -14.18 19.25
CA GLN A 66 -35.61 -14.65 20.46
C GLN A 66 -36.85 -15.47 20.11
N ALA A 67 -37.60 -15.04 19.10
CA ALA A 67 -38.78 -15.74 18.61
C ALA A 67 -38.41 -17.04 17.85
N ASP A 68 -37.36 -16.98 17.03
CA ASP A 68 -36.83 -18.14 16.31
C ASP A 68 -35.29 -18.16 16.34
N PRO A 69 -34.70 -18.93 17.28
CA PRO A 69 -33.26 -19.12 17.34
C PRO A 69 -32.67 -19.85 16.13
N GLY A 70 -33.46 -20.45 15.24
CA GLY A 70 -32.99 -21.20 14.08
C GLY A 70 -32.57 -20.34 12.87
N MET A 71 -32.91 -19.05 12.84
CA MET A 71 -32.67 -18.20 11.66
C MET A 71 -31.21 -17.79 11.49
N ALA A 72 -30.58 -18.11 10.37
CA ALA A 72 -29.18 -17.74 10.11
C ALA A 72 -29.04 -16.28 9.61
N GLU A 73 -29.98 -15.81 8.81
CA GLU A 73 -29.96 -14.51 8.12
C GLU A 73 -29.93 -13.31 9.08
N PRO A 74 -30.71 -13.27 10.19
CA PRO A 74 -30.60 -12.20 11.17
C PRO A 74 -29.21 -12.15 11.82
N ARG A 75 -28.54 -13.30 12.05
CA ARG A 75 -27.19 -13.34 12.64
C ARG A 75 -26.14 -12.73 11.71
N ILE A 76 -26.22 -13.03 10.42
CA ILE A 76 -25.35 -12.40 9.40
C ILE A 76 -25.54 -10.88 9.42
N ASN A 77 -26.79 -10.42 9.44
CA ASN A 77 -27.09 -8.99 9.42
C ASN A 77 -26.72 -8.27 10.71
N ILE A 78 -26.89 -8.91 11.88
CA ILE A 78 -26.36 -8.42 13.16
C ILE A 78 -24.85 -8.28 13.08
N GLY A 79 -24.15 -9.29 12.55
CA GLY A 79 -22.70 -9.24 12.32
C GLY A 79 -22.29 -8.03 11.48
N ASN A 80 -23.00 -7.78 10.38
CA ASN A 80 -22.76 -6.61 9.53
C ASN A 80 -22.96 -5.29 10.29
N ILE A 81 -24.06 -5.15 11.03
CA ILE A 81 -24.33 -3.94 11.82
C ILE A 81 -23.23 -3.73 12.88
N LEU A 82 -22.81 -4.79 13.59
CA LEU A 82 -21.76 -4.72 14.60
C LEU A 82 -20.42 -4.31 14.00
N ARG A 83 -20.06 -4.84 12.83
CA ARG A 83 -18.87 -4.45 12.07
C ARG A 83 -18.93 -2.97 11.71
N ASP A 84 -20.05 -2.51 11.15
CA ASP A 84 -20.24 -1.12 10.74
C ASP A 84 -20.12 -0.14 11.95
N HIS A 85 -20.33 -0.62 13.19
CA HIS A 85 -20.15 0.12 14.45
C HIS A 85 -18.80 -0.14 15.17
N GLY A 86 -17.80 -0.72 14.51
CA GLY A 86 -16.48 -0.94 15.14
C GLY A 86 -16.41 -2.15 16.08
N ARG A 87 -17.51 -2.89 16.30
CA ARG A 87 -17.59 -4.00 17.27
C ARG A 87 -17.13 -5.33 16.64
N MET A 88 -15.87 -5.36 16.21
CA MET A 88 -15.29 -6.43 15.39
C MET A 88 -15.40 -7.83 16.02
N ALA A 89 -15.09 -7.99 17.32
CA ALA A 89 -15.17 -9.29 17.99
C ALA A 89 -16.62 -9.83 18.06
N ALA A 90 -17.59 -8.95 18.29
CA ALA A 90 -19.01 -9.33 18.33
C ALA A 90 -19.52 -9.67 16.92
N ALA A 91 -19.04 -8.98 15.88
CA ALA A 91 -19.33 -9.32 14.50
C ALA A 91 -18.82 -10.72 14.13
N VAL A 92 -17.58 -11.06 14.48
CA VAL A 92 -17.03 -12.43 14.29
C VAL A 92 -17.92 -13.46 14.98
N ALA A 93 -18.34 -13.22 16.22
CA ALA A 93 -19.20 -14.15 16.95
C ALA A 93 -20.56 -14.35 16.27
N ALA A 94 -21.17 -13.28 15.76
CA ALA A 94 -22.43 -13.35 15.03
C ALA A 94 -22.31 -14.16 13.73
N TYR A 95 -21.26 -13.95 12.93
CA TYR A 95 -21.04 -14.74 11.72
C TYR A 95 -20.73 -16.21 12.01
N ARG A 96 -19.93 -16.50 13.05
CA ARG A 96 -19.68 -17.89 13.49
C ARG A 96 -20.96 -18.58 13.95
N SER A 97 -21.85 -17.85 14.63
CA SER A 97 -23.16 -18.38 15.01
C SER A 97 -24.03 -18.68 13.79
N ALA A 98 -23.99 -17.84 12.74
CA ALA A 98 -24.68 -18.13 11.48
C ALA A 98 -24.12 -19.40 10.80
N ILE A 99 -22.79 -19.56 10.78
CA ILE A 99 -22.11 -20.75 10.22
C ILE A 99 -22.44 -22.02 11.00
N ALA A 100 -22.51 -21.94 12.33
CA ALA A 100 -22.85 -23.10 13.17
C ALA A 100 -24.26 -23.63 12.87
N LEU A 101 -25.21 -22.76 12.51
CA LEU A 101 -26.56 -23.15 12.11
C LEU A 101 -26.65 -23.61 10.66
N ARG A 102 -25.95 -22.91 9.76
CA ARG A 102 -26.01 -23.13 8.31
C ARG A 102 -24.60 -23.12 7.72
N PRO A 103 -23.85 -24.24 7.83
CA PRO A 103 -22.47 -24.33 7.37
C PRO A 103 -22.33 -24.38 5.83
N ASP A 104 -23.45 -24.45 5.12
CA ASP A 104 -23.63 -24.47 3.67
C ASP A 104 -23.80 -23.08 3.06
N LEU A 105 -24.04 -22.03 3.85
CA LEU A 105 -24.18 -20.67 3.34
C LEU A 105 -22.81 -20.02 3.10
N ALA A 106 -22.57 -19.53 1.88
CA ALA A 106 -21.32 -18.84 1.52
C ALA A 106 -21.16 -17.46 2.18
N VAL A 107 -22.24 -16.67 2.22
CA VAL A 107 -22.28 -15.27 2.70
C VAL A 107 -21.61 -15.03 4.06
N PRO A 108 -21.84 -15.84 5.13
CA PRO A 108 -21.16 -15.60 6.40
C PRO A 108 -19.64 -15.86 6.33
N TYR A 109 -19.18 -16.75 5.46
CA TYR A 109 -17.74 -16.95 5.23
C TYR A 109 -17.14 -15.76 4.45
N GLU A 110 -17.84 -15.22 3.45
CA GLU A 110 -17.42 -13.98 2.76
C GLU A 110 -17.28 -12.83 3.75
N SER A 111 -18.28 -12.68 4.63
CA SER A 111 -18.31 -11.63 5.66
C SER A 111 -17.19 -11.80 6.70
N LEU A 112 -16.89 -13.03 7.13
CA LEU A 112 -15.73 -13.32 7.98
C LEU A 112 -14.41 -13.05 7.26
N GLY A 113 -14.30 -13.40 5.98
CA GLY A 113 -13.11 -13.13 5.17
C GLY A 113 -12.79 -11.65 5.12
N ALA A 114 -13.79 -10.81 4.82
CA ALA A 114 -13.65 -9.36 4.79
C ALA A 114 -13.24 -8.79 6.15
N LEU A 115 -13.82 -9.31 7.22
CA LEU A 115 -13.54 -8.87 8.59
C LEU A 115 -12.12 -9.27 9.04
N HIS A 116 -11.71 -10.51 8.78
CA HIS A 116 -10.35 -10.98 9.09
C HIS A 116 -9.29 -10.20 8.33
N ARG A 117 -9.54 -9.85 7.06
CA ARG A 117 -8.66 -8.99 6.27
C ARG A 117 -8.52 -7.60 6.89
N THR A 118 -9.63 -6.98 7.32
CA THR A 118 -9.63 -5.68 8.03
C THR A 118 -8.84 -5.75 9.35
N LEU A 119 -8.85 -6.90 10.01
CA LEU A 119 -8.11 -7.17 11.24
C LEU A 119 -6.64 -7.59 11.01
N ALA A 120 -6.13 -7.48 9.78
CA ALA A 120 -4.79 -7.93 9.39
C ALA A 120 -4.50 -9.41 9.74
N ARG A 121 -5.50 -10.28 9.54
CA ARG A 121 -5.44 -11.74 9.72
C ARG A 121 -5.59 -12.46 8.38
N PRO A 122 -4.57 -12.40 7.50
CA PRO A 122 -4.69 -12.84 6.12
C PRO A 122 -4.90 -14.35 5.99
N THR A 123 -4.33 -15.15 6.89
CA THR A 123 -4.51 -16.61 6.87
C THR A 123 -5.96 -17.01 7.13
N GLU A 124 -6.59 -16.44 8.15
CA GLU A 124 -8.01 -16.70 8.46
C GLU A 124 -8.93 -16.13 7.38
N ALA A 125 -8.58 -14.95 6.82
CA ALA A 125 -9.33 -14.36 5.71
C ALA A 125 -9.33 -15.28 4.48
N GLU A 126 -8.16 -15.81 4.10
CA GLU A 126 -8.02 -16.73 2.98
C GLU A 126 -8.83 -18.02 3.19
N GLN A 127 -8.76 -18.62 4.39
CA GLN A 127 -9.52 -19.83 4.71
C GLN A 127 -11.03 -19.61 4.57
N ALA A 128 -11.53 -18.48 5.07
CA ALA A 128 -12.93 -18.10 4.97
C ALA A 128 -13.35 -17.90 3.50
N TYR A 129 -12.60 -17.13 2.71
CA TYR A 129 -12.93 -16.93 1.30
C TYR A 129 -12.82 -18.20 0.46
N ARG A 130 -11.81 -19.05 0.69
CA ARG A 130 -11.73 -20.36 0.01
C ARG A 130 -12.95 -21.21 0.33
N ARG A 131 -13.50 -21.15 1.56
CA ARG A 131 -14.73 -21.85 1.91
C ARG A 131 -15.94 -21.23 1.22
N ALA A 132 -16.05 -19.91 1.18
CA ALA A 132 -17.11 -19.20 0.45
C ALA A 132 -17.15 -19.59 -1.03
N VAL A 133 -16.01 -19.55 -1.72
CA VAL A 133 -15.90 -19.91 -3.15
C VAL A 133 -16.28 -21.38 -3.39
N ARG A 134 -15.96 -22.30 -2.48
CA ARG A 134 -16.40 -23.71 -2.60
C ARG A 134 -17.91 -23.86 -2.46
N LEU A 135 -18.54 -23.06 -1.61
CA LEU A 135 -19.99 -23.11 -1.38
C LEU A 135 -20.79 -22.38 -2.45
N ASN A 136 -20.22 -21.32 -3.04
CA ASN A 136 -20.84 -20.55 -4.11
C ASN A 136 -19.80 -20.23 -5.21
N PRO A 137 -19.49 -21.19 -6.11
CA PRO A 137 -18.49 -20.98 -7.15
C PRO A 137 -18.89 -19.94 -8.20
N THR A 138 -20.18 -19.60 -8.29
CA THR A 138 -20.74 -18.59 -9.20
C THR A 138 -20.96 -17.23 -8.53
N GLY A 139 -20.47 -17.03 -7.30
CA GLY A 139 -20.48 -15.73 -6.63
C GLY A 139 -19.20 -14.94 -6.86
N ALA A 140 -19.28 -13.76 -7.48
CA ALA A 140 -18.11 -12.93 -7.76
C ALA A 140 -17.41 -12.42 -6.49
N GLU A 141 -18.17 -12.07 -5.45
CA GLU A 141 -17.66 -11.49 -4.19
C GLU A 141 -16.64 -12.40 -3.50
N GLY A 142 -16.94 -13.70 -3.39
CA GLY A 142 -16.02 -14.67 -2.80
C GLY A 142 -14.69 -14.78 -3.55
N HIS A 143 -14.73 -14.75 -4.89
CA HIS A 143 -13.52 -14.78 -5.73
C HIS A 143 -12.71 -13.49 -5.61
N ASN A 144 -13.36 -12.33 -5.65
CA ASN A 144 -12.70 -11.02 -5.50
C ASN A 144 -12.06 -10.87 -4.12
N GLY A 145 -12.79 -11.28 -3.07
CA GLY A 145 -12.28 -11.31 -1.69
C GLY A 145 -11.06 -12.23 -1.54
N LEU A 146 -11.11 -13.44 -2.12
CA LEU A 146 -9.96 -14.36 -2.14
C LEU A 146 -8.77 -13.74 -2.88
N ALA A 147 -9.01 -13.13 -4.03
CA ALA A 147 -7.96 -12.50 -4.84
C ALA A 147 -7.25 -11.35 -4.11
N ASN A 148 -8.03 -10.49 -3.42
CA ASN A 148 -7.47 -9.41 -2.60
C ASN A 148 -6.52 -9.95 -1.52
N VAL A 149 -6.92 -11.00 -0.80
CA VAL A 149 -6.09 -11.61 0.26
C VAL A 149 -4.84 -12.28 -0.32
N LEU A 150 -4.96 -12.97 -1.45
CA LEU A 150 -3.81 -13.58 -2.13
C LEU A 150 -2.81 -12.52 -2.59
N GLN A 151 -3.28 -11.40 -3.13
CA GLN A 151 -2.43 -10.29 -3.54
C GLN A 151 -1.73 -9.63 -2.34
N GLU A 152 -2.43 -9.43 -1.21
CA GLU A 152 -1.81 -8.91 0.03
C GLU A 152 -0.72 -9.84 0.60
N ARG A 153 -0.78 -11.13 0.27
CA ARG A 153 0.22 -12.15 0.62
C ARG A 153 1.30 -12.35 -0.45
N ASP A 154 1.30 -11.54 -1.50
CA ASP A 154 2.21 -11.65 -2.65
C ASP A 154 2.08 -12.97 -3.44
N ALA A 155 0.95 -13.69 -3.27
CA ALA A 155 0.62 -14.90 -4.03
C ALA A 155 -0.06 -14.52 -5.37
N LEU A 156 0.70 -13.84 -6.23
CA LEU A 156 0.16 -13.12 -7.40
C LEU A 156 -0.53 -14.02 -8.44
N ASP A 157 0.02 -15.20 -8.75
CA ASP A 157 -0.62 -16.14 -9.70
C ASP A 157 -2.02 -16.55 -9.24
N GLY A 158 -2.16 -16.85 -7.94
CA GLY A 158 -3.45 -17.18 -7.32
C GLY A 158 -4.41 -16.01 -7.33
N ALA A 159 -3.90 -14.79 -7.08
CA ALA A 159 -4.70 -13.57 -7.14
C ALA A 159 -5.25 -13.32 -8.56
N VAL A 160 -4.39 -13.44 -9.58
CA VAL A 160 -4.79 -13.31 -11.00
C VAL A 160 -5.88 -14.32 -11.36
N ALA A 161 -5.71 -15.59 -10.98
CA ALA A 161 -6.71 -16.63 -11.26
C ALA A 161 -8.05 -16.33 -10.57
N ALA A 162 -8.03 -15.89 -9.32
CA ALA A 162 -9.23 -15.57 -8.56
C ALA A 162 -9.95 -14.31 -9.10
N TYR A 163 -9.23 -13.22 -9.41
CA TYR A 163 -9.83 -12.05 -10.06
C TYR A 163 -10.43 -12.40 -11.43
N ALA A 164 -9.73 -13.19 -12.24
CA ALA A 164 -10.24 -13.59 -13.55
C ALA A 164 -11.55 -14.40 -13.43
N ARG A 165 -11.68 -15.26 -12.41
CA ARG A 165 -12.95 -15.96 -12.12
C ARG A 165 -14.04 -15.01 -11.65
N GLY A 166 -13.72 -14.10 -10.74
CA GLY A 166 -14.67 -13.07 -10.29
C GLY A 166 -15.19 -12.20 -11.43
N LEU A 167 -14.30 -11.76 -12.32
CA LEU A 167 -14.62 -10.93 -13.49
C LEU A 167 -15.32 -11.71 -14.62
N ALA A 168 -15.17 -13.03 -14.68
CA ALA A 168 -15.98 -13.85 -15.59
C ALA A 168 -17.46 -13.93 -15.14
N ILE A 169 -17.71 -13.77 -13.84
CA ILE A 169 -19.05 -13.77 -13.24
C ILE A 169 -19.65 -12.36 -13.27
N ASP A 170 -18.89 -11.35 -12.85
CA ASP A 170 -19.25 -9.94 -12.92
C ASP A 170 -18.21 -9.15 -13.73
N PRO A 171 -18.42 -9.01 -15.05
CA PRO A 171 -17.48 -8.31 -15.93
C PRO A 171 -17.46 -6.79 -15.77
N THR A 172 -18.31 -6.23 -14.90
CA THR A 172 -18.50 -4.78 -14.71
C THR A 172 -17.81 -4.23 -13.47
N HIS A 173 -17.17 -5.10 -12.68
CA HIS A 173 -16.48 -4.69 -11.46
C HIS A 173 -15.16 -3.96 -11.75
N SER A 174 -15.19 -2.62 -11.77
CA SER A 174 -14.04 -1.75 -12.09
C SER A 174 -12.85 -1.94 -11.14
N ALA A 175 -13.10 -2.08 -9.83
CA ALA A 175 -12.05 -2.29 -8.83
C ALA A 175 -11.30 -3.62 -9.02
N ALA A 176 -12.01 -4.71 -9.31
CA ALA A 176 -11.35 -5.98 -9.64
C ALA A 176 -10.58 -5.92 -10.96
N CYS A 177 -11.07 -5.20 -11.98
CA CYS A 177 -10.28 -4.96 -13.20
C CYS A 177 -8.95 -4.26 -12.87
N ASN A 178 -8.99 -3.20 -12.06
CA ASN A 178 -7.77 -2.51 -11.66
C ASN A 178 -6.82 -3.42 -10.86
N ASN A 179 -7.33 -4.15 -9.87
CA ASN A 179 -6.50 -5.00 -9.03
C ASN A 179 -5.91 -6.19 -9.80
N LEU A 180 -6.65 -6.75 -10.76
CA LEU A 180 -6.10 -7.73 -11.70
C LEU A 180 -4.93 -7.15 -12.50
N GLY A 181 -5.06 -5.90 -12.98
CA GLY A 181 -3.97 -5.19 -13.63
C GLY A 181 -2.74 -5.03 -12.73
N ILE A 182 -2.94 -4.65 -11.45
CA ILE A 182 -1.84 -4.55 -10.47
C ILE A 182 -1.14 -5.90 -10.29
N ALA A 183 -1.89 -6.97 -10.08
CA ALA A 183 -1.33 -8.31 -9.90
C ALA A 183 -0.55 -8.79 -11.13
N LEU A 184 -1.07 -8.52 -12.35
CA LEU A 184 -0.39 -8.85 -13.61
C LEU A 184 0.92 -8.06 -13.78
N ARG A 185 0.93 -6.78 -13.41
CA ARG A 185 2.16 -5.97 -13.44
C ARG A 185 3.21 -6.50 -12.47
N GLY A 186 2.80 -6.96 -11.28
CA GLY A 186 3.70 -7.62 -10.32
C GLY A 186 4.28 -8.95 -10.82
N LEU A 187 3.60 -9.62 -11.75
CA LEU A 187 4.09 -10.82 -12.46
C LEU A 187 4.90 -10.49 -13.73
N ASP A 188 5.32 -9.23 -13.91
CA ASP A 188 6.03 -8.76 -15.11
C ASP A 188 5.25 -9.02 -16.42
N ARG A 189 3.92 -8.84 -16.37
CA ARG A 189 3.01 -8.91 -17.54
C ARG A 189 2.38 -7.54 -17.84
N PRO A 190 3.17 -6.50 -18.18
CA PRO A 190 2.69 -5.12 -18.30
C PRO A 190 1.70 -4.91 -19.46
N VAL A 191 1.81 -5.70 -20.53
CA VAL A 191 0.88 -5.63 -21.68
C VAL A 191 -0.52 -6.06 -21.27
N ASP A 192 -0.64 -7.18 -20.56
CA ASP A 192 -1.93 -7.67 -20.05
C ASP A 192 -2.50 -6.73 -18.97
N ALA A 193 -1.62 -6.21 -18.10
CA ALA A 193 -2.00 -5.25 -17.07
C ALA A 193 -2.67 -4.01 -17.66
N MET A 194 -2.10 -3.45 -18.74
CA MET A 194 -2.66 -2.27 -19.41
C MET A 194 -4.10 -2.51 -19.90
N VAL A 195 -4.42 -3.69 -20.44
CA VAL A 195 -5.77 -4.02 -20.93
C VAL A 195 -6.78 -3.90 -19.79
N TRP A 196 -6.44 -4.45 -18.61
CA TRP A 196 -7.31 -4.44 -17.45
C TRP A 196 -7.41 -3.07 -16.77
N HIS A 197 -6.31 -2.31 -16.69
CA HIS A 197 -6.34 -0.94 -16.22
C HIS A 197 -7.18 -0.04 -17.11
N ARG A 198 -7.06 -0.17 -18.44
CA ARG A 198 -7.91 0.55 -19.40
C ARG A 198 -9.38 0.18 -19.21
N ARG A 199 -9.69 -1.10 -19.01
CA ARG A 199 -11.06 -1.56 -18.77
C ARG A 199 -11.63 -0.95 -17.48
N ALA A 200 -10.84 -0.87 -16.41
CA ALA A 200 -11.27 -0.28 -15.14
C ALA A 200 -11.74 1.17 -15.30
N VAL A 201 -10.98 2.01 -16.02
CA VAL A 201 -11.32 3.43 -16.23
C VAL A 201 -12.44 3.65 -17.25
N VAL A 202 -12.69 2.69 -18.14
CA VAL A 202 -13.86 2.70 -19.05
C VAL A 202 -15.13 2.35 -18.29
N LEU A 203 -15.07 1.36 -17.39
CA LEU A 203 -16.21 0.95 -16.56
C LEU A 203 -16.58 2.02 -15.53
N ASP A 204 -15.57 2.66 -14.95
CA ASP A 204 -15.76 3.74 -13.97
C ASP A 204 -14.81 4.92 -14.28
N PRO A 205 -15.27 5.90 -15.07
CA PRO A 205 -14.51 7.11 -15.35
C PRO A 205 -14.19 7.96 -14.11
N GLY A 206 -14.93 7.76 -13.00
CA GLY A 206 -14.75 8.42 -11.71
C GLY A 206 -13.76 7.69 -10.77
N PHE A 207 -13.10 6.63 -11.23
CA PHE A 207 -12.16 5.88 -10.40
C PHE A 207 -10.74 6.46 -10.44
N ALA A 208 -10.45 7.42 -9.56
CA ALA A 208 -9.15 8.12 -9.53
C ALA A 208 -7.94 7.16 -9.43
N ALA A 209 -7.98 6.16 -8.55
CA ALA A 209 -6.90 5.17 -8.43
C ALA A 209 -6.73 4.34 -9.72
N GLY A 210 -7.84 4.02 -10.42
CA GLY A 210 -7.81 3.35 -11.72
C GLY A 210 -7.07 4.16 -12.79
N HIS A 211 -7.29 5.48 -12.84
CA HIS A 211 -6.57 6.38 -13.75
C HIS A 211 -5.09 6.46 -13.42
N THR A 212 -4.69 6.46 -12.15
CA THR A 212 -3.26 6.40 -11.79
C THR A 212 -2.61 5.08 -12.21
N SER A 213 -3.27 3.94 -11.99
CA SER A 213 -2.73 2.65 -12.44
C SER A 213 -2.61 2.58 -13.96
N PHE A 214 -3.60 3.11 -14.68
CA PHE A 214 -3.54 3.21 -16.14
C PHE A 214 -2.40 4.12 -16.61
N GLY A 215 -2.21 5.27 -15.95
CA GLY A 215 -1.08 6.17 -16.20
C GLY A 215 0.28 5.51 -15.97
N LEU A 216 0.43 4.71 -14.91
CA LEU A 216 1.66 3.96 -14.65
C LEU A 216 1.96 2.96 -15.78
N SER A 217 0.98 2.19 -16.24
CA SER A 217 1.18 1.28 -17.38
C SER A 217 1.53 2.01 -18.69
N LEU A 218 1.04 3.22 -18.89
CA LEU A 218 1.45 4.07 -20.01
C LEU A 218 2.90 4.54 -19.88
N GLN A 219 3.36 4.87 -18.65
CA GLN A 219 4.76 5.24 -18.41
C GLN A 219 5.72 4.09 -18.70
N GLU A 220 5.38 2.86 -18.32
CA GLU A 220 6.17 1.66 -18.59
C GLU A 220 6.36 1.42 -20.09
N GLN A 221 5.43 1.90 -20.93
CA GLN A 221 5.50 1.84 -22.38
C GLN A 221 6.15 3.09 -23.01
N GLY A 222 6.67 4.02 -22.21
CA GLY A 222 7.24 5.28 -22.69
C GLY A 222 6.22 6.31 -23.20
N ARG A 223 4.91 6.07 -23.01
CA ARG A 223 3.82 6.96 -23.46
C ARG A 223 3.58 8.08 -22.45
N LEU A 224 4.61 8.89 -22.22
CA LEU A 224 4.68 9.81 -21.08
C LEU A 224 3.59 10.90 -21.09
N GLU A 225 3.23 11.45 -22.25
CA GLU A 225 2.17 12.48 -22.32
C GLU A 225 0.78 11.92 -22.02
N GLU A 226 0.49 10.71 -22.48
CA GLU A 226 -0.78 10.02 -22.18
C GLU A 226 -0.85 9.63 -20.71
N ALA A 227 0.26 9.19 -20.13
CA ALA A 227 0.35 8.95 -18.70
C ALA A 227 0.09 10.22 -17.88
N ALA A 228 0.71 11.33 -18.26
CA ALA A 228 0.48 12.62 -17.59
C ALA A 228 -0.98 13.07 -17.72
N ALA A 229 -1.64 12.81 -18.85
CA ALA A 229 -3.06 13.08 -19.03
C ALA A 229 -3.95 12.20 -18.12
N ALA A 230 -3.63 10.91 -17.99
CA ALA A 230 -4.36 10.00 -17.09
C ALA A 230 -4.23 10.44 -15.62
N HIS A 231 -3.01 10.78 -15.17
CA HIS A 231 -2.81 11.28 -13.80
C HIS A 231 -3.52 12.61 -13.55
N ARG A 232 -3.53 13.52 -14.54
CA ARG A 232 -4.31 14.77 -14.46
C ARG A 232 -5.81 14.50 -14.37
N TRP A 233 -6.32 13.47 -15.04
CA TRP A 233 -7.71 13.05 -14.89
C TRP A 233 -8.00 12.51 -13.49
N ALA A 234 -7.10 11.70 -12.91
CA ALA A 234 -7.20 11.25 -11.53
C ALA A 234 -7.34 12.43 -10.55
N ILE A 235 -6.54 13.49 -10.73
CA ILE A 235 -6.59 14.73 -9.94
C ILE A 235 -7.93 15.46 -10.15
N ALA A 236 -8.43 15.52 -11.38
CA ALA A 236 -9.68 16.23 -11.69
C ALA A 236 -10.91 15.52 -11.07
N VAL A 237 -10.89 14.19 -11.04
CA VAL A 237 -11.94 13.36 -10.47
C VAL A 237 -11.90 13.36 -8.94
N ASP A 238 -10.72 13.28 -8.35
CA ASP A 238 -10.52 13.35 -6.90
C ASP A 238 -9.35 14.29 -6.55
N PRO A 239 -9.63 15.58 -6.32
CA PRO A 239 -8.60 16.54 -5.91
C PRO A 239 -7.99 16.26 -4.53
N GLY A 240 -8.62 15.40 -3.72
CA GLY A 240 -8.13 14.94 -2.42
C GLY A 240 -7.28 13.67 -2.48
N PHE A 241 -7.01 13.14 -3.68
CA PHE A 241 -6.19 11.94 -3.84
C PHE A 241 -4.70 12.29 -4.02
N PRO A 242 -3.84 12.10 -2.98
CA PRO A 242 -2.43 12.48 -3.07
C PRO A 242 -1.68 11.68 -4.15
N GLY A 243 -2.09 10.44 -4.39
CA GLY A 243 -1.52 9.56 -5.42
C GLY A 243 -1.64 10.12 -6.84
N GLY A 244 -2.68 10.91 -7.14
CA GLY A 244 -2.84 11.58 -8.43
C GLY A 244 -1.72 12.58 -8.69
N TYR A 245 -1.45 13.46 -7.72
CA TYR A 245 -0.39 14.46 -7.80
C TYR A 245 1.00 13.82 -7.81
N ALA A 246 1.26 12.85 -6.92
CA ALA A 246 2.56 12.19 -6.86
C ALA A 246 2.91 11.50 -8.20
N ASN A 247 1.97 10.77 -8.79
CA ASN A 247 2.21 10.08 -10.06
C ASN A 247 2.28 11.06 -11.25
N HIS A 248 1.49 12.13 -11.25
CA HIS A 248 1.66 13.20 -12.24
C HIS A 248 3.04 13.85 -12.12
N GLY A 249 3.53 14.09 -10.91
CA GLY A 249 4.89 14.59 -10.66
C GLY A 249 5.97 13.67 -11.22
N ASN A 250 5.87 12.37 -10.97
CA ASN A 250 6.79 11.37 -11.54
C ASN A 250 6.74 11.35 -13.07
N ALA A 251 5.56 11.40 -13.68
CA ALA A 251 5.43 11.50 -15.13
C ALA A 251 6.11 12.77 -15.69
N ARG A 252 5.99 13.91 -14.99
CA ARG A 252 6.69 15.16 -15.37
C ARG A 252 8.21 15.05 -15.19
N LEU A 253 8.72 14.38 -14.15
CA LEU A 253 10.16 14.09 -14.04
C LEU A 253 10.67 13.28 -15.22
N ASN A 254 9.95 12.22 -15.61
CA ASN A 254 10.34 11.38 -16.74
C ASN A 254 10.34 12.15 -18.08
N GLN A 255 9.59 13.25 -18.17
CA GLN A 255 9.60 14.19 -19.30
C GLN A 255 10.67 15.29 -19.18
N ASN A 256 11.55 15.22 -18.18
CA ASN A 256 12.51 16.26 -17.82
C ASN A 256 11.88 17.64 -17.51
N ARG A 257 10.62 17.63 -17.02
CA ARG A 257 9.87 18.83 -16.58
C ARG A 257 9.99 18.99 -15.06
N VAL A 258 11.21 19.24 -14.58
CA VAL A 258 11.55 19.18 -13.14
C VAL A 258 10.72 20.15 -12.29
N ASP A 259 10.55 21.40 -12.71
CA ASP A 259 9.75 22.38 -11.96
C ASP A 259 8.27 22.00 -11.85
N ALA A 260 7.71 21.44 -12.93
CA ALA A 260 6.34 20.95 -12.92
C ALA A 260 6.19 19.76 -11.97
N ALA A 261 7.20 18.89 -11.87
CA ALA A 261 7.20 17.80 -10.92
C ALA A 261 7.23 18.30 -9.46
N ILE A 262 8.12 19.24 -9.14
CA ILE A 262 8.22 19.88 -7.82
C ILE A 262 6.87 20.46 -7.39
N LEU A 263 6.18 21.17 -8.29
CA LEU A 263 4.85 21.71 -8.02
C LEU A 263 3.85 20.61 -7.64
N ASN A 264 3.86 19.49 -8.37
CA ASN A 264 2.95 18.37 -8.10
C ASN A 264 3.28 17.65 -6.80
N PHE A 265 4.55 17.40 -6.47
CA PHE A 265 4.89 16.79 -5.19
C PHE A 265 4.53 17.69 -4.01
N ARG A 266 4.71 19.01 -4.11
CA ARG A 266 4.22 19.95 -3.11
C ARG A 266 2.70 19.90 -2.94
N ARG A 267 1.94 19.70 -4.02
CA ARG A 267 0.49 19.49 -3.95
C ARG A 267 0.13 18.16 -3.29
N ALA A 268 0.86 17.08 -3.59
CA ALA A 268 0.69 15.80 -2.93
C ALA A 268 0.91 15.91 -1.41
N ILE A 269 1.96 16.62 -0.98
CA ILE A 269 2.27 16.89 0.44
C ILE A 269 1.21 17.81 1.07
N ALA A 270 0.67 18.79 0.35
CA ALA A 270 -0.40 19.63 0.88
C ALA A 270 -1.70 18.84 1.16
N VAL A 271 -1.96 17.77 0.41
CA VAL A 271 -3.09 16.87 0.61
C VAL A 271 -2.82 15.85 1.72
N ASP A 272 -1.61 15.28 1.75
CA ASP A 272 -1.16 14.36 2.79
C ASP A 272 0.23 14.77 3.32
N PRO A 273 0.29 15.61 4.37
CA PRO A 273 1.54 16.09 4.95
C PRO A 273 2.36 15.02 5.68
N ALA A 274 1.79 13.84 5.92
CA ALA A 274 2.47 12.74 6.61
C ALA A 274 2.98 11.67 5.64
N GLY A 275 2.66 11.77 4.35
CA GLY A 275 2.99 10.79 3.31
C GLY A 275 4.47 10.82 2.91
N PRO A 276 5.32 9.87 3.36
CA PRO A 276 6.78 9.96 3.20
C PRO A 276 7.24 9.82 1.75
N ASP A 277 6.50 9.08 0.91
CA ASP A 277 6.84 8.91 -0.50
C ASP A 277 6.80 10.22 -1.30
N SER A 278 5.84 11.11 -1.00
CA SER A 278 5.72 12.41 -1.66
C SER A 278 6.88 13.34 -1.27
N HIS A 279 7.28 13.33 0.00
CA HIS A 279 8.44 14.06 0.49
C HIS A 279 9.74 13.54 -0.13
N ARG A 280 9.95 12.22 -0.18
CA ARG A 280 11.12 11.62 -0.84
C ARG A 280 11.19 12.04 -2.31
N ASN A 281 10.09 11.95 -3.05
CA ASN A 281 10.05 12.33 -4.47
C ASN A 281 10.29 13.83 -4.67
N LEU A 282 9.76 14.69 -3.78
CA LEU A 282 10.07 16.12 -3.76
C LEU A 282 11.58 16.35 -3.54
N GLY A 283 12.17 15.72 -2.53
CA GLY A 283 13.60 15.83 -2.22
C GLY A 283 14.47 15.45 -3.42
N MET A 284 14.17 14.33 -4.07
CA MET A 284 14.87 13.93 -5.30
C MET A 284 14.73 14.97 -6.43
N ALA A 285 13.52 15.48 -6.67
CA ALA A 285 13.28 16.48 -7.71
C ALA A 285 14.01 17.81 -7.43
N LEU A 286 14.05 18.24 -6.16
CA LEU A 286 14.77 19.43 -5.72
C LEU A 286 16.28 19.27 -5.88
N LEU A 287 16.84 18.12 -5.54
CA LEU A 287 18.26 17.81 -5.74
C LEU A 287 18.64 17.83 -7.22
N VAL A 288 17.81 17.26 -8.10
CA VAL A 288 17.98 17.33 -9.56
C VAL A 288 17.92 18.78 -10.05
N ALA A 289 17.06 19.61 -9.47
CA ALA A 289 16.96 21.03 -9.79
C ALA A 289 18.09 21.90 -9.19
N GLY A 290 19.03 21.31 -8.45
CA GLY A 290 20.10 22.03 -7.75
C GLY A 290 19.64 22.84 -6.54
N ARG A 291 18.43 22.58 -6.02
CA ARG A 291 17.89 23.20 -4.79
C ARG A 291 18.28 22.35 -3.58
N PHE A 292 19.57 22.32 -3.28
CA PHE A 292 20.14 21.33 -2.36
C PHE A 292 19.65 21.44 -0.92
N GLU A 293 19.57 22.66 -0.36
CA GLU A 293 19.18 22.82 1.06
C GLU A 293 17.80 22.21 1.36
N GLU A 294 16.78 22.57 0.57
CA GLU A 294 15.44 21.98 0.70
C GLU A 294 15.46 20.50 0.27
N GLY A 295 16.17 20.18 -0.81
CA GLY A 295 16.23 18.84 -1.37
C GLY A 295 16.75 17.79 -0.39
N TRP A 296 17.81 18.09 0.37
CA TRP A 296 18.34 17.19 1.38
C TRP A 296 17.36 16.98 2.54
N ARG A 297 16.74 18.06 3.05
CA ARG A 297 15.74 17.98 4.14
C ARG A 297 14.55 17.11 3.74
N GLU A 298 14.02 17.32 2.54
CA GLU A 298 12.91 16.54 2.02
C GLU A 298 13.29 15.08 1.74
N TYR A 299 14.54 14.85 1.30
CA TYR A 299 15.03 13.50 1.01
C TYR A 299 15.24 12.64 2.28
N GLU A 300 15.35 13.24 3.47
CA GLU A 300 15.41 12.50 4.75
C GLU A 300 14.14 11.70 5.04
N TRP A 301 13.00 12.08 4.45
CA TRP A 301 11.75 11.32 4.58
C TRP A 301 11.83 9.91 3.98
N ARG A 302 12.83 9.61 3.13
CA ARG A 302 13.09 8.25 2.63
C ARG A 302 13.24 7.22 3.74
N LEU A 303 13.72 7.64 4.92
CA LEU A 303 13.92 6.78 6.09
C LEU A 303 12.60 6.39 6.78
N ARG A 304 11.48 7.00 6.37
CA ARG A 304 10.11 6.72 6.85
C ARG A 304 9.27 5.96 5.82
N CYS A 305 9.79 5.75 4.60
CA CYS A 305 9.09 4.98 3.57
C CYS A 305 8.99 3.49 3.96
N LYS A 306 8.04 2.78 3.36
CA LYS A 306 7.85 1.34 3.63
C LYS A 306 9.07 0.51 3.23
N ASP A 307 9.76 0.94 2.18
CA ASP A 307 11.00 0.39 1.66
C ASP A 307 12.25 1.07 2.25
N ALA A 308 12.12 1.70 3.43
CA ALA A 308 13.25 2.32 4.12
C ALA A 308 14.42 1.33 4.25
N PRO A 309 15.67 1.82 4.16
CA PRO A 309 16.85 0.98 4.27
C PRO A 309 16.84 0.16 5.56
N THR A 310 17.33 -1.09 5.49
CA THR A 310 17.35 -2.06 6.61
C THR A 310 17.91 -1.49 7.92
N HIS A 311 18.84 -0.54 7.81
CA HIS A 311 19.56 0.07 8.92
C HIS A 311 19.05 1.48 9.29
N ALA A 312 17.85 1.85 8.84
CA ALA A 312 17.23 3.13 9.19
C ALA A 312 16.97 3.27 10.71
N ALA A 313 16.76 2.16 11.42
CA ALA A 313 16.47 2.11 12.86
C ALA A 313 17.61 1.46 13.67
N MET A 314 18.81 2.01 13.60
CA MET A 314 19.92 1.59 14.47
C MET A 314 19.67 1.97 15.95
N PRO A 315 20.24 1.23 16.91
CA PRO A 315 19.93 1.40 18.34
C PRO A 315 20.60 2.61 19.01
N LYS A 316 21.55 3.27 18.33
CA LYS A 316 22.26 4.45 18.84
C LYS A 316 21.73 5.72 18.16
N PRO A 317 21.95 6.91 18.73
CA PRO A 317 21.51 8.16 18.11
C PRO A 317 22.16 8.40 16.74
N ARG A 318 21.42 9.08 15.87
CA ARG A 318 21.94 9.61 14.62
C ARG A 318 22.88 10.78 14.89
N TRP A 319 23.98 10.82 14.15
CA TRP A 319 24.86 11.99 14.16
C TRP A 319 24.22 13.16 13.40
N ASP A 320 24.30 14.35 13.98
CA ASP A 320 23.68 15.59 13.49
C ASP A 320 24.70 16.58 12.89
N GLY A 321 25.98 16.20 12.83
CA GLY A 321 27.06 17.06 12.33
C GLY A 321 27.89 17.75 13.41
N ALA A 322 27.52 17.62 14.70
CA ALA A 322 28.30 18.15 15.81
C ALA A 322 29.73 17.57 15.86
N PRO A 323 30.71 18.25 16.49
CA PRO A 323 32.05 17.69 16.71
C PRO A 323 32.00 16.29 17.32
N LEU A 324 32.83 15.38 16.80
CA LEU A 324 32.82 13.97 17.22
C LEU A 324 33.78 13.71 18.39
N ASP A 325 34.82 14.52 18.59
CA ASP A 325 35.72 14.49 19.76
C ASP A 325 36.26 13.09 20.11
N GLY A 326 36.59 12.29 19.08
CA GLY A 326 37.10 10.93 19.23
C GLY A 326 36.03 9.85 19.31
N ARG A 327 34.73 10.20 19.28
CA ARG A 327 33.63 9.23 19.25
C ARG A 327 33.68 8.37 18.00
N ARG A 328 33.27 7.10 18.17
CA ARG A 328 33.11 6.15 17.08
C ARG A 328 31.79 6.37 16.37
N ILE A 329 31.85 6.51 15.06
CA ILE A 329 30.67 6.69 14.20
C ILE A 329 30.57 5.55 13.19
N LEU A 330 29.40 4.90 13.12
CA LEU A 330 29.07 3.96 12.06
C LEU A 330 28.46 4.71 10.87
N LEU A 331 29.20 4.81 9.78
CA LEU A 331 28.66 5.21 8.48
C LEU A 331 28.24 3.95 7.74
N HIS A 332 26.97 3.84 7.36
CA HIS A 332 26.45 2.62 6.75
C HIS A 332 25.77 2.88 5.40
N GLY A 333 25.98 1.92 4.50
CA GLY A 333 25.33 1.90 3.18
C GLY A 333 23.84 1.57 3.30
N GLU A 334 23.04 2.29 2.52
CA GLU A 334 21.58 2.16 2.49
C GLU A 334 21.07 1.46 1.23
N GLN A 335 21.69 1.74 0.08
CA GLN A 335 21.19 1.40 -1.25
C GLN A 335 22.25 0.61 -2.05
N GLY A 336 22.44 0.94 -3.32
CA GLY A 336 23.33 0.23 -4.23
C GLY A 336 24.81 0.55 -3.99
N LEU A 337 25.67 -0.18 -4.70
CA LEU A 337 27.13 0.04 -4.67
C LEU A 337 27.51 1.44 -5.18
N GLY A 338 26.73 1.99 -6.11
CA GLY A 338 26.94 3.32 -6.69
C GLY A 338 26.86 4.43 -5.65
N ASP A 339 25.86 4.39 -4.77
CA ASP A 339 25.67 5.43 -3.75
C ASP A 339 26.81 5.39 -2.72
N ALA A 340 27.26 4.19 -2.34
CA ALA A 340 28.42 4.06 -1.47
C ALA A 340 29.68 4.68 -2.08
N LEU A 341 29.92 4.48 -3.38
CA LEU A 341 31.04 5.09 -4.10
C LEU A 341 30.90 6.61 -4.23
N GLN A 342 29.68 7.11 -4.45
CA GLN A 342 29.42 8.55 -4.50
C GLN A 342 29.63 9.21 -3.14
N PHE A 343 29.11 8.63 -2.06
CA PHE A 343 29.13 9.27 -0.73
C PHE A 343 30.37 8.95 0.11
N CYS A 344 31.22 7.99 -0.28
CA CYS A 344 32.47 7.73 0.46
C CYS A 344 33.42 8.94 0.50
N ARG A 345 33.29 9.89 -0.44
CA ARG A 345 34.02 11.17 -0.45
C ARG A 345 33.85 12.02 0.80
N TYR A 346 32.78 11.79 1.57
CA TYR A 346 32.52 12.49 2.83
C TYR A 346 33.26 11.88 4.02
N VAL A 347 33.73 10.62 3.93
CA VAL A 347 34.40 9.93 5.05
C VAL A 347 35.59 10.72 5.61
N PRO A 348 36.50 11.28 4.79
CA PRO A 348 37.59 12.10 5.31
C PRO A 348 37.10 13.34 6.07
N LEU A 349 35.97 13.92 5.67
CA LEU A 349 35.39 15.10 6.31
C LEU A 349 34.77 14.75 7.67
N VAL A 350 34.21 13.54 7.81
CA VAL A 350 33.74 13.01 9.10
C VAL A 350 34.93 12.77 10.03
N ALA A 351 36.00 12.15 9.54
CA ALA A 351 37.23 11.95 10.31
C ALA A 351 37.86 13.28 10.75
N ALA A 352 37.85 14.31 9.88
CA ALA A 352 38.33 15.65 10.20
C ALA A 352 37.53 16.35 11.31
N ARG A 353 36.30 15.92 11.60
CA ARG A 353 35.52 16.35 12.77
C ARG A 353 35.86 15.59 14.06
N GLY A 354 36.94 14.81 14.07
CA GLY A 354 37.34 13.96 15.20
C GLY A 354 36.64 12.61 15.23
N GLY A 355 36.02 12.20 14.12
CA GLY A 355 35.28 10.93 14.04
C GLY A 355 36.19 9.73 13.85
N ARG A 356 35.96 8.69 14.67
CA ARG A 356 36.54 7.36 14.49
C ARG A 356 35.59 6.50 13.63
N VAL A 357 35.81 6.48 12.32
CA VAL A 357 34.81 5.97 11.36
C VAL A 357 34.86 4.45 11.22
N LEU A 358 33.76 3.79 11.57
CA LEU A 358 33.44 2.43 11.14
C LEU A 358 32.64 2.52 9.84
N LEU A 359 33.15 1.96 8.74
CA LEU A 359 32.50 2.00 7.44
C LEU A 359 31.81 0.66 7.15
N GLY A 360 30.48 0.65 7.28
CA GLY A 360 29.62 -0.51 7.08
C GLY A 360 29.10 -0.60 5.64
N LEU A 361 29.69 -1.46 4.81
CA LEU A 361 29.34 -1.59 3.38
C LEU A 361 29.32 -3.06 2.92
N PRO A 362 28.66 -3.37 1.78
CA PRO A 362 28.72 -4.71 1.19
C PRO A 362 30.16 -5.17 0.92
N ALA A 363 30.43 -6.47 1.14
CA ALA A 363 31.76 -7.07 1.00
C ALA A 363 32.47 -6.77 -0.35
N PRO A 364 31.77 -6.71 -1.52
CA PRO A 364 32.42 -6.35 -2.78
C PRO A 364 33.13 -5.00 -2.78
N LEU A 365 32.75 -4.06 -1.90
CA LEU A 365 33.38 -2.75 -1.81
C LEU A 365 34.61 -2.72 -0.90
N GLN A 366 34.85 -3.75 -0.08
CA GLN A 366 35.94 -3.77 0.90
C GLN A 366 37.29 -3.45 0.26
N ARG A 367 37.59 -4.11 -0.87
CA ARG A 367 38.87 -3.95 -1.57
C ARG A 367 39.04 -2.54 -2.13
N VAL A 368 37.99 -2.00 -2.75
CA VAL A 368 37.99 -0.65 -3.33
C VAL A 368 38.10 0.42 -2.24
N MET A 369 37.49 0.18 -1.07
CA MET A 369 37.48 1.11 0.06
C MET A 369 38.75 1.01 0.94
N ALA A 370 39.65 0.06 0.69
CA ALA A 370 40.82 -0.17 1.55
C ALA A 370 41.75 1.05 1.66
N GLY A 371 41.83 1.86 0.61
CA GLY A 371 42.64 3.08 0.57
C GLY A 371 41.90 4.36 0.97
N LEU A 372 40.64 4.28 1.41
CA LEU A 372 39.83 5.46 1.71
C LEU A 372 40.32 6.14 3.00
N PRO A 373 40.79 7.40 2.95
CA PRO A 373 41.28 8.10 4.15
C PRO A 373 40.17 8.30 5.19
N GLY A 374 40.52 8.19 6.47
CA GLY A 374 39.60 8.43 7.58
C GLY A 374 38.79 7.23 8.05
N VAL A 375 38.93 6.06 7.41
CA VAL A 375 38.32 4.81 7.87
C VAL A 375 39.20 4.17 8.96
N GLU A 376 38.64 3.95 10.15
CA GLU A 376 39.29 3.15 11.20
C GLU A 376 39.12 1.65 10.94
N ARG A 377 37.91 1.26 10.56
CA ARG A 377 37.59 -0.15 10.32
C ARG A 377 36.49 -0.29 9.28
N PHE A 378 36.71 -1.17 8.33
CA PHE A 378 35.68 -1.64 7.42
C PHE A 378 34.87 -2.78 8.04
N VAL A 379 33.56 -2.76 7.84
CA VAL A 379 32.64 -3.80 8.31
C VAL A 379 31.76 -4.24 7.14
N SER A 380 31.69 -5.54 6.91
CA SER A 380 30.76 -6.16 5.95
C SER A 380 29.90 -7.23 6.61
N GLY A 381 28.75 -7.51 6.00
CA GLY A 381 27.80 -8.49 6.53
C GLY A 381 26.93 -7.85 7.59
N GLN A 382 26.80 -8.50 8.75
CA GLN A 382 26.05 -7.97 9.87
C GLN A 382 26.79 -6.77 10.48
N LEU A 383 26.15 -5.61 10.44
CA LEU A 383 26.69 -4.39 11.06
C LEU A 383 26.68 -4.53 12.59
N PRO A 384 27.69 -3.97 13.30
CA PRO A 384 27.67 -3.95 14.75
C PRO A 384 26.46 -3.17 15.25
N THR A 385 26.02 -3.45 16.48
CA THR A 385 24.97 -2.71 17.20
C THR A 385 25.53 -1.86 18.34
N ASP A 386 26.70 -2.22 18.86
CA ASP A 386 27.24 -1.65 20.10
C ASP A 386 28.67 -1.07 19.98
N ALA A 387 29.35 -1.29 18.86
CA ALA A 387 30.74 -0.89 18.67
C ALA A 387 30.94 0.60 18.31
N PHE A 388 29.88 1.41 18.39
CA PHE A 388 29.85 2.82 18.00
C PHE A 388 28.97 3.64 18.94
N ASP A 389 29.22 4.94 18.98
CA ASP A 389 28.49 5.92 19.80
C ASP A 389 27.35 6.57 19.01
N LEU A 390 27.58 6.78 17.71
CA LEU A 390 26.67 7.44 16.78
C LEU A 390 26.63 6.69 15.45
N HIS A 391 25.54 6.82 14.70
CA HIS A 391 25.51 6.33 13.32
C HIS A 391 24.99 7.38 12.35
N LEU A 392 25.28 7.19 11.07
CA LEU A 392 24.62 7.96 10.02
C LEU A 392 24.50 7.11 8.75
N PRO A 393 23.29 7.00 8.18
CA PRO A 393 23.11 6.47 6.83
C PRO A 393 23.84 7.38 5.82
N MET A 394 24.69 6.82 4.96
CA MET A 394 25.63 7.60 4.14
C MET A 394 24.96 8.67 3.26
N LEU A 395 23.74 8.47 2.77
CA LEU A 395 23.07 9.44 1.92
C LEU A 395 22.62 10.69 2.69
N SER A 396 22.57 10.60 4.03
CA SER A 396 22.29 11.74 4.93
C SER A 396 23.51 12.64 5.13
N LEU A 397 24.70 12.25 4.65
CA LEU A 397 25.90 13.09 4.73
C LEU A 397 25.73 14.38 3.92
N GLY A 398 24.94 14.36 2.84
CA GLY A 398 24.62 15.59 2.09
C GLY A 398 23.89 16.63 2.95
N GLU A 399 22.93 16.18 3.76
CA GLU A 399 22.17 17.03 4.68
C GLU A 399 23.05 17.56 5.83
N VAL A 400 23.74 16.66 6.52
CA VAL A 400 24.61 16.99 7.67
C VAL A 400 25.72 17.98 7.32
N PHE A 401 26.25 17.89 6.10
CA PHE A 401 27.28 18.82 5.62
C PHE A 401 26.71 20.06 4.93
N GLY A 402 25.39 20.18 4.80
CA GLY A 402 24.73 21.27 4.10
C GLY A 402 25.17 21.38 2.64
N THR A 403 25.46 20.26 1.98
CA THR A 403 26.11 20.22 0.68
C THR A 403 25.33 21.01 -0.37
N GLN A 404 25.97 22.01 -0.96
CA GLN A 404 25.54 22.75 -2.14
C GLN A 404 26.36 22.31 -3.36
N MET A 405 25.99 22.78 -4.55
CA MET A 405 26.67 22.45 -5.81
C MET A 405 28.19 22.69 -5.75
N ASP A 406 28.61 23.80 -5.15
CA ASP A 406 30.00 24.24 -5.02
C ASP A 406 30.73 23.63 -3.81
N THR A 407 30.01 23.04 -2.86
CA THR A 407 30.60 22.40 -1.67
C THR A 407 30.61 20.87 -1.73
N ILE A 408 30.20 20.27 -2.85
CA ILE A 408 30.37 18.83 -3.09
C ILE A 408 31.86 18.49 -2.88
N PRO A 409 32.19 17.50 -2.03
CA PRO A 409 33.59 17.11 -1.83
C PRO A 409 34.22 16.68 -3.16
N HIS A 410 35.15 17.47 -3.67
CA HIS A 410 35.73 17.31 -5.01
C HIS A 410 37.23 17.01 -4.98
N ARG A 411 37.84 16.87 -3.79
CA ARG A 411 39.25 16.53 -3.64
C ARG A 411 39.48 15.07 -4.09
N VAL A 412 40.01 14.92 -5.31
CA VAL A 412 40.34 13.63 -5.93
C VAL A 412 41.87 13.45 -6.06
N PRO A 413 42.38 12.21 -6.05
CA PRO A 413 41.66 10.97 -5.80
C PRO A 413 41.37 10.77 -4.30
N TYR A 414 40.15 10.34 -3.96
CA TYR A 414 39.81 9.86 -2.61
C TYR A 414 39.70 8.32 -2.55
N LEU A 415 39.78 7.65 -3.70
CA LEU A 415 39.98 6.21 -3.84
C LEU A 415 41.19 5.99 -4.77
N ALA A 416 42.03 5.03 -4.43
CA ALA A 416 43.21 4.68 -5.21
C ALA A 416 43.12 3.22 -5.69
N ALA A 417 43.46 2.99 -6.96
CA ALA A 417 43.63 1.64 -7.47
C ALA A 417 44.93 1.04 -6.91
N GLU A 418 44.94 -0.27 -6.69
CA GLU A 418 46.14 -0.98 -6.25
C GLU A 418 47.25 -0.86 -7.30
N PRO A 419 48.44 -0.34 -6.95
CA PRO A 419 49.52 -0.13 -7.93
C PRO A 419 49.86 -1.38 -8.75
N ALA A 420 49.90 -2.55 -8.12
CA ALA A 420 50.16 -3.82 -8.79
C ALA A 420 49.09 -4.22 -9.81
N LEU A 421 47.81 -3.88 -9.56
CA LEU A 421 46.75 -4.11 -10.53
C LEU A 421 46.80 -3.10 -11.68
N VAL A 422 47.12 -1.83 -11.37
CA VAL A 422 47.30 -0.79 -12.40
C VAL A 422 48.39 -1.23 -13.39
N GLU A 423 49.54 -1.66 -12.90
CA GLU A 423 50.65 -2.15 -13.72
C GLU A 423 50.24 -3.38 -14.55
N ARG A 424 49.63 -4.38 -13.92
CA ARG A 424 49.15 -5.59 -14.60
C ARG A 424 48.15 -5.27 -15.73
N TRP A 425 47.21 -4.38 -15.49
CA TRP A 425 46.22 -4.01 -16.50
C TRP A 425 46.82 -3.10 -17.57
N ALA A 426 47.75 -2.21 -17.22
CA ALA A 426 48.49 -1.41 -18.19
C ALA A 426 49.22 -2.32 -19.19
N GLU A 427 49.91 -3.36 -18.73
CA GLU A 427 50.57 -4.34 -19.61
C GLU A 427 49.58 -5.08 -20.53
N ARG A 428 48.43 -5.50 -20.00
CA ARG A 428 47.40 -6.22 -20.77
C ARG A 428 46.65 -5.36 -21.79
N LEU A 429 46.51 -4.07 -21.49
CA LEU A 429 45.81 -3.09 -22.34
C LEU A 429 46.76 -2.35 -23.27
N LYS A 430 48.06 -2.66 -23.26
CA LYS A 430 48.97 -2.21 -24.31
C LYS A 430 48.36 -2.65 -25.66
N PRO A 431 48.27 -1.75 -26.65
CA PRO A 431 47.89 -2.17 -27.99
C PRO A 431 48.81 -3.30 -28.42
N ALA A 432 48.27 -4.36 -29.01
CA ALA A 432 49.10 -5.29 -29.76
C ALA A 432 49.83 -4.46 -30.82
N ALA A 433 51.15 -4.31 -30.67
CA ALA A 433 51.97 -3.75 -31.73
C ALA A 433 51.79 -4.68 -32.94
N GLY A 434 51.10 -4.17 -33.96
CA GLY A 434 50.99 -4.83 -35.26
C GLY A 434 52.33 -4.93 -35.95
#